data_AF-A0A975LII5-F1
#
_entry.id   AF-A0A975LII5-F1
#
_cell.length_a   1.000
_cell.length_b   1.000
_cell.length_c   1.000
_cell.angle_alpha   90.00
_cell.angle_beta   90.00
_cell.angle_gamma   90.00
#
_symmetry.space_group_name_H-M   'P 1'
#
loop_
_entity.id
_entity.type
_entity.pdbx_description
1 polymer ?
#
loop_
_entity_poly.entity_id
_entity_poly.type
_entity_poly.pdbx_seq_one_letter_code
_entity_poly.pdbx_strand_id
1 'polypeptide(L)'
;MKKDGNEYFYIKDLQGNISIIVDENGNIVVEYSYDAWGNIISTKEYNADETEKTELDIAKINPYRYRGYRYDEETGWYYLNSRYYNPEIGRFINADGQLGEIGDFLRAVRYTGR
;
A
#
# COMPACT_ATOMS: atom_id res chain seq x y z
N MET A 1 -1.09 5.86 13.05
CA MET A 1 -0.95 4.60 13.82
C MET A 1 -0.28 4.88 15.15
N LYS A 2 -0.31 3.96 16.10
CA LYS A 2 0.39 4.09 17.38
C LYS A 2 1.39 2.96 17.56
N LYS A 3 2.60 3.25 18.05
CA LYS A 3 3.62 2.25 18.42
C LYS A 3 4.33 2.71 19.68
N ASP A 4 4.41 1.84 20.68
CA ASP A 4 5.11 2.07 21.96
C ASP A 4 4.76 3.41 22.66
N GLY A 5 3.51 3.85 22.52
CA GLY A 5 3.03 5.13 23.09
C GLY A 5 3.16 6.33 22.16
N ASN A 6 3.95 6.23 21.08
CA ASN A 6 4.14 7.29 20.10
C ASN A 6 3.06 7.25 19.01
N GLU A 7 2.61 8.43 18.59
CA GLU A 7 1.67 8.60 17.48
C GLU A 7 2.40 8.88 16.16
N TYR A 8 1.89 8.28 15.08
CA TYR A 8 2.41 8.44 13.73
C TYR A 8 1.28 8.77 12.76
N PHE A 9 1.57 9.60 11.76
CA PHE A 9 0.57 10.13 10.84
C PHE A 9 0.92 9.77 9.40
N TYR A 10 -0.10 9.43 8.61
CA TYR A 10 0.05 9.10 7.19
C TYR A 10 -0.13 10.36 6.35
N ILE A 11 0.85 10.63 5.49
CA ILE A 11 0.72 11.59 4.41
C ILE A 11 0.44 10.82 3.12
N LYS A 12 -0.59 11.26 2.41
CA LYS A 12 -1.04 10.63 1.18
C LYS A 12 -0.80 11.52 -0.02
N ASP A 13 -0.51 10.92 -1.16
CA ASP A 13 -0.52 11.62 -2.43
C ASP A 13 -1.96 11.86 -2.95
N LEU A 14 -2.07 12.51 -4.11
CA LEU A 14 -3.36 12.82 -4.75
C LEU A 14 -4.16 11.56 -5.15
N GLN A 15 -3.50 10.41 -5.28
CA GLN A 15 -4.13 9.13 -5.61
C GLN A 15 -4.51 8.33 -4.35
N GLY A 16 -4.21 8.86 -3.15
CA GLY A 16 -4.49 8.23 -1.87
C GLY A 16 -3.44 7.21 -1.44
N ASN A 17 -2.29 7.13 -2.11
CA ASN A 17 -1.18 6.27 -1.71
C ASN A 17 -0.50 6.86 -0.49
N ILE A 18 -0.18 6.02 0.51
CA ILE A 18 0.63 6.46 1.65
C ILE A 18 2.07 6.59 1.16
N SER A 19 2.55 7.83 1.03
CA SER A 19 3.91 8.14 0.54
C SER A 19 4.87 8.46 1.68
N ILE A 20 4.39 9.05 2.77
CA ILE A 20 5.24 9.44 3.91
C ILE A 20 4.53 9.08 5.22
N ILE A 21 5.31 8.65 6.20
CA ILE A 21 4.90 8.53 7.60
C ILE A 21 5.71 9.54 8.41
N VAL A 22 5.02 10.32 9.24
CA VAL A 22 5.64 11.29 10.15
C VAL A 22 5.35 10.95 11.61
N ASP A 23 6.23 11.35 12.52
CA ASP A 23 5.99 11.30 13.97
C ASP A 23 5.07 12.46 14.44
N GLU A 24 4.83 12.53 15.75
CA GLU A 24 4.03 13.59 16.39
C GLU A 24 4.62 15.00 16.26
N ASN A 25 5.92 15.12 16.01
CA ASN A 25 6.61 16.38 15.80
C ASN A 25 6.64 16.78 14.31
N GLY A 26 6.12 15.94 13.42
CA GLY A 26 6.13 16.15 11.97
C GLY A 26 7.44 15.74 11.30
N ASN A 27 8.36 15.06 12.00
CA ASN A 27 9.56 14.52 11.37
C ASN A 27 9.21 13.32 10.51
N ILE A 28 9.83 13.23 9.33
CA ILE A 28 9.69 12.07 8.44
C ILE A 28 10.37 10.88 9.09
N VAL A 29 9.63 9.77 9.23
CA VAL A 29 10.15 8.49 9.73
C VAL A 29 10.17 7.41 8.65
N VAL A 30 9.28 7.50 7.66
CA VAL A 30 9.29 6.57 6.50
C VAL A 30 8.88 7.32 5.23
N GLU A 31 9.53 7.00 4.12
CA GLU A 31 9.17 7.43 2.78
C GLU A 31 9.04 6.21 1.86
N TYR A 32 7.92 6.12 1.13
CA TYR A 32 7.65 5.10 0.13
C TYR A 32 7.60 5.72 -1.27
N SER A 33 8.19 5.02 -2.23
CA SER A 33 7.97 5.28 -3.65
C SER A 33 7.35 4.06 -4.32
N TYR A 34 6.35 4.29 -5.16
CA TYR A 34 5.66 3.24 -5.90
C TYR A 34 5.76 3.50 -7.40
N ASP A 35 5.65 2.45 -8.20
CA ASP A 35 5.32 2.60 -9.62
C ASP A 35 3.81 2.84 -9.82
N ALA A 36 3.38 2.94 -11.08
CA ALA A 36 1.99 3.19 -11.42
C ALA A 36 1.02 2.09 -10.95
N TRP A 37 1.51 0.87 -10.71
CA TRP A 37 0.75 -0.31 -10.34
C TRP A 37 0.92 -0.71 -8.86
N GLY A 38 1.65 0.08 -8.07
CA GLY A 38 1.81 -0.15 -6.65
C GLY A 38 2.97 -1.08 -6.28
N ASN A 39 3.87 -1.42 -7.21
CA ASN A 39 5.13 -2.06 -6.84
C ASN A 39 5.98 -1.05 -6.05
N ILE A 40 6.54 -1.47 -4.92
CA ILE A 40 7.39 -0.63 -4.08
C ILE A 40 8.75 -0.49 -4.79
N ILE A 41 9.05 0.73 -5.25
CA ILE A 41 10.35 1.08 -5.86
C ILE A 41 11.39 1.31 -4.77
N SER A 42 10.99 1.99 -3.69
CA SER A 42 11.88 2.22 -2.55
C SER A 42 11.10 2.39 -1.25
N THR A 43 11.73 1.98 -0.15
CA THR A 43 11.33 2.28 1.22
C THR A 43 12.54 2.87 1.91
N LYS A 44 12.42 4.09 2.43
CA LYS A 44 13.45 4.74 3.23
C LYS A 44 12.93 4.94 4.63
N GLU A 45 13.70 4.55 5.62
CA GLU A 45 13.36 4.72 7.04
C GLU A 45 14.35 5.71 7.66
N TYR A 46 13.82 6.60 8.48
CA TYR A 46 14.54 7.68 9.13
C TYR A 46 14.29 7.56 10.63
N ASN A 47 15.36 7.45 11.40
CA ASN A 47 15.27 7.47 12.85
C ASN A 47 15.19 8.93 13.31
N ALA A 48 14.27 9.22 14.22
CA ALA A 48 14.19 10.53 14.87
C ALA A 48 15.42 10.78 15.78
N ASP A 49 16.03 9.72 16.31
CA ASP A 49 17.25 9.78 17.11
C ASP A 49 18.39 8.96 16.45
N GLU A 50 19.39 9.64 15.87
CA GLU A 50 20.57 9.00 15.27
C GLU A 50 21.41 8.20 16.30
N THR A 51 21.23 8.48 17.59
CA THR A 51 21.97 7.88 18.71
C THR A 51 21.43 6.52 19.13
N GLU A 52 20.18 6.22 18.81
CA GLU A 52 19.58 4.93 19.05
C GLU A 52 19.01 4.43 17.72
N LYS A 53 19.81 3.64 17.00
CA LYS A 53 19.27 2.68 16.02
C LYS A 53 18.44 1.61 16.75
N THR A 54 17.45 2.05 17.53
CA THR A 54 16.32 1.19 17.85
C THR A 54 15.63 0.97 16.51
N GLU A 55 15.40 -0.29 16.20
CA GLU A 55 14.66 -0.77 15.04
C GLU A 55 13.22 -0.24 15.14
N LEU A 56 13.05 1.05 14.86
CA LEU A 56 11.77 1.64 14.55
C LEU A 56 11.42 1.09 13.17
N ASP A 57 11.03 -0.19 13.17
CA ASP A 57 10.49 -0.99 12.07
C ASP A 57 9.11 -0.42 11.67
N ILE A 58 8.99 0.91 11.58
CA ILE A 58 7.76 1.65 11.32
C ILE A 58 7.24 1.24 9.94
N ALA A 59 8.13 1.01 8.98
CA ALA A 59 7.72 0.52 7.68
C ALA A 59 7.11 -0.88 7.77
N LYS A 60 7.69 -1.76 8.57
CA LYS A 60 7.28 -3.16 8.73
C LYS A 60 5.98 -3.31 9.52
N ILE A 61 5.80 -2.54 10.60
CA ILE A 61 4.55 -2.56 11.36
C ILE A 61 3.41 -1.90 10.59
N ASN A 62 3.71 -1.04 9.62
CA ASN A 62 2.71 -0.31 8.87
C ASN A 62 2.00 -1.25 7.88
N PRO A 63 0.74 -1.63 8.14
CA PRO A 63 0.05 -2.56 7.26
C PRO A 63 -0.49 -1.85 6.02
N TYR A 64 -0.57 -0.52 5.96
CA TYR A 64 -1.25 0.21 4.89
C TYR A 64 -0.28 0.94 3.97
N ARG A 65 -0.41 0.77 2.65
CA ARG A 65 0.53 1.33 1.66
C ARG A 65 -0.19 1.91 0.44
N TYR A 66 0.04 1.35 -0.75
CA TYR A 66 -0.56 1.78 -2.01
C TYR A 66 -2.10 1.85 -1.92
N ARG A 67 -2.67 3.01 -2.29
CA ARG A 67 -4.11 3.36 -2.19
C ARG A 67 -4.74 3.09 -0.82
N GLY A 68 -3.94 3.00 0.25
CA GLY A 68 -4.39 2.62 1.58
C GLY A 68 -4.78 1.14 1.72
N TYR A 69 -4.43 0.28 0.76
CA TYR A 69 -4.64 -1.16 0.86
C TYR A 69 -3.68 -1.79 1.86
N ARG A 70 -4.08 -2.94 2.41
CA ARG A 70 -3.25 -3.67 3.36
C ARG A 70 -2.18 -4.46 2.62
N TYR A 71 -0.92 -4.15 2.84
CA TYR A 71 0.20 -4.85 2.23
C TYR A 71 0.50 -6.14 2.98
N ASP A 72 0.70 -7.22 2.22
CA ASP A 72 1.17 -8.52 2.69
C ASP A 72 2.65 -8.64 2.33
N GLU A 73 3.52 -8.63 3.34
CA GLU A 73 4.97 -8.69 3.13
C GLU A 73 5.46 -10.06 2.64
N GLU A 74 4.71 -11.14 2.91
CA GLU A 74 5.10 -12.48 2.49
C GLU A 74 4.89 -12.66 0.98
N THR A 75 3.80 -12.12 0.44
CA THR A 75 3.44 -12.29 -0.97
C THR A 75 3.72 -11.07 -1.84
N GLY A 76 3.94 -9.90 -1.25
CA GLY A 76 4.03 -8.62 -1.97
C GLY A 76 2.69 -8.15 -2.55
N TRP A 77 1.56 -8.68 -2.06
CA TRP A 77 0.23 -8.34 -2.56
C TRP A 77 -0.49 -7.37 -1.64
N TYR A 78 -1.56 -6.79 -2.17
CA TYR A 78 -2.43 -5.89 -1.43
C TYR A 78 -3.79 -6.52 -1.18
N TYR A 79 -4.17 -6.66 0.07
CA TYR A 79 -5.50 -7.08 0.47
C TYR A 79 -6.44 -5.88 0.54
N LEU A 80 -7.56 -5.98 -0.18
CA LEU A 80 -8.68 -5.06 -0.14
C LEU A 80 -9.98 -5.84 0.08
N ASN A 81 -10.47 -5.81 1.32
CA ASN A 81 -11.73 -6.40 1.77
C ASN A 81 -11.91 -7.90 1.49
N SER A 82 -12.15 -8.31 0.25
CA SER A 82 -12.35 -9.71 -0.17
C SER A 82 -11.45 -10.12 -1.34
N ARG A 83 -10.61 -9.20 -1.83
CA ARG A 83 -9.77 -9.39 -3.02
C ARG A 83 -8.32 -9.11 -2.71
N TYR A 84 -7.44 -9.94 -3.26
CA TYR A 84 -6.01 -9.67 -3.34
C TYR A 84 -5.70 -9.00 -4.67
N TYR A 85 -4.96 -7.90 -4.64
CA TYR A 85 -4.40 -7.20 -5.79
C TYR A 85 -2.91 -7.51 -5.88
N ASN A 86 -2.49 -8.02 -7.03
CA ASN A 86 -1.08 -8.24 -7.32
C ASN A 86 -0.55 -7.05 -8.15
N PRO A 87 0.41 -6.28 -7.61
CA PRO A 87 0.99 -5.13 -8.29
C PRO A 87 1.90 -5.51 -9.46
N GLU A 88 2.50 -6.71 -9.47
CA GLU A 88 3.40 -7.16 -10.55
C GLU A 88 2.66 -7.30 -11.89
N ILE A 89 1.41 -7.79 -11.83
CA ILE A 89 0.54 -7.93 -13.00
C ILE A 89 -0.55 -6.84 -13.07
N GLY A 90 -0.57 -5.94 -12.09
CA GLY A 90 -1.46 -4.79 -12.01
C GLY A 90 -2.96 -5.11 -11.91
N ARG A 91 -3.37 -6.24 -11.30
CA ARG A 91 -4.80 -6.64 -11.20
C ARG A 91 -5.15 -7.45 -9.97
N PHE A 92 -6.45 -7.58 -9.70
CA PHE A 92 -6.98 -8.48 -8.68
C PHE A 92 -6.83 -9.96 -9.10
N ILE A 93 -6.44 -10.81 -8.16
CA ILE A 93 -6.24 -12.26 -8.31
C ILE A 93 -7.53 -13.03 -8.07
N ASN A 94 -8.37 -12.57 -7.14
CA ASN A 94 -9.66 -13.18 -6.89
C ASN A 94 -10.66 -12.71 -7.95
N ALA A 95 -11.44 -13.64 -8.52
CA ALA A 95 -12.64 -13.28 -9.26
C ALA A 95 -13.57 -12.50 -8.34
N ASP A 96 -14.14 -11.40 -8.83
CA ASP A 96 -15.17 -10.67 -8.10
C ASP A 96 -16.27 -11.68 -7.76
N GLY A 97 -16.46 -11.95 -6.48
CA GLY A 97 -17.51 -12.84 -5.98
C GLY A 97 -18.87 -12.22 -6.25
N GLN A 98 -19.30 -12.24 -7.51
CA GLN A 98 -20.65 -11.94 -7.93
C GLN A 98 -21.13 -13.15 -8.73
N LEU A 99 -21.55 -14.17 -7.99
CA LEU A 99 -22.44 -15.19 -8.53
C LEU A 99 -23.75 -14.49 -8.91
N GLY A 100 -23.94 -14.29 -10.22
CA GLY A 100 -25.25 -14.30 -10.87
C GLY A 100 -25.98 -12.98 -11.01
N GLU A 101 -25.75 -12.29 -12.13
CA GLU A 101 -26.84 -12.16 -13.09
C GLU A 101 -26.36 -12.71 -14.43
N ILE A 102 -27.20 -13.55 -15.02
CA ILE A 102 -26.97 -14.26 -16.28
C ILE A 102 -26.99 -13.21 -17.39
N GLY A 103 -25.87 -12.50 -17.60
CA GLY A 103 -25.85 -11.39 -18.57
C GLY A 103 -24.49 -10.82 -18.94
N ASP A 104 -23.46 -10.94 -18.09
CA ASP A 104 -22.22 -10.16 -18.28
C ASP A 104 -21.08 -10.87 -19.03
N PHE A 105 -21.41 -11.87 -19.86
CA PHE A 105 -20.42 -12.65 -20.63
C PHE A 105 -19.89 -11.94 -21.90
N LEU A 106 -20.14 -10.64 -22.11
CA LEU A 106 -19.81 -9.97 -23.39
C LEU A 106 -18.99 -8.67 -23.32
N ARG A 107 -18.31 -8.32 -22.22
CA ARG A 107 -17.54 -7.07 -22.16
C ARG A 107 -16.03 -7.15 -21.90
N ALA A 108 -15.45 -8.34 -21.74
CA ALA A 108 -14.02 -8.46 -21.43
C ALA A 108 -13.06 -8.45 -22.65
N VAL A 109 -13.52 -8.17 -23.87
CA VAL A 109 -12.61 -7.99 -25.02
C VAL A 109 -13.05 -6.80 -25.88
N ARG A 110 -12.69 -5.59 -25.48
CA ARG A 110 -12.38 -4.52 -26.44
C ARG A 110 -11.04 -3.88 -26.07
N TYR A 111 -10.03 -4.31 -26.82
CA TYR A 111 -8.80 -3.56 -27.05
C TYR A 111 -9.20 -2.26 -27.77
N THR A 112 -9.01 -1.09 -27.15
CA THR A 112 -9.05 0.18 -27.87
C THR A 112 -7.64 0.72 -27.97
N GLY A 113 -6.93 0.29 -29.00
CA GLY A 113 -5.86 1.08 -29.58
C GLY A 113 -6.49 2.14 -30.48
N ARG A 114 -6.09 3.39 -30.30
CA ARG A 114 -6.26 4.45 -31.28
C ARG A 114 -4.91 5.14 -31.43
#